data_AF-A0AA42Y9L1-F1
#
_entry.id   AF-A0AA42Y9L1-F1
#
_cell.length_a   1.000
_cell.length_b   1.000
_cell.length_c   1.000
_cell.angle_alpha   90.00
_cell.angle_beta   90.00
_cell.angle_gamma   90.00
#
_symmetry.space_group_name_H-M   'P 1'
#
loop_
_entity.id
_entity.type
_entity.pdbx_description
1 polymer ?
#
loop_
_entity_poly.entity_id
_entity_poly.type
_entity_poly.pdbx_seq_one_letter_code
_entity_poly.pdbx_strand_id
1 'polypeptide(L)'
;MRYVLALVAILGGCAIVQQPAPVSAPVPVPSIGSAAVASLLDRARADVVAGRLANAAASLERALRIEPRNPRLWQELARVRLKQGEYAQAESVAARSNSWAGGDNRLRAENWRLIAQAREARGDAAGARAALETAERQR
;
A
#
# COMPACT_ATOMS: atom_id res chain seq x y z
N MET A 1 -48.17 -75.97 -22.20
CA MET A 1 -48.29 -75.16 -23.44
C MET A 1 -47.75 -73.77 -23.14
N ARG A 2 -46.56 -73.44 -23.64
CA ARG A 2 -46.30 -72.49 -24.76
C ARG A 2 -46.24 -71.01 -24.31
N TYR A 3 -45.02 -70.47 -24.39
CA TYR A 3 -44.50 -69.10 -24.41
C TYR A 3 -45.48 -67.93 -24.60
N VAL A 4 -45.19 -66.76 -23.99
CA VAL A 4 -44.83 -65.50 -24.72
C VAL A 4 -44.07 -64.55 -23.79
N LEU A 5 -43.05 -63.93 -24.40
CA LEU A 5 -42.07 -62.97 -23.94
C LEU A 5 -42.63 -61.53 -23.89
N ALA A 6 -41.99 -60.73 -23.02
CA ALA A 6 -41.54 -59.34 -23.25
C ALA A 6 -42.38 -58.11 -22.82
N LEU A 7 -41.58 -57.18 -22.26
CA LEU A 7 -41.63 -55.71 -22.33
C LEU A 7 -42.69 -54.95 -21.51
N VAL A 8 -42.24 -54.24 -20.47
CA VAL A 8 -42.32 -52.76 -20.38
C VAL A 8 -41.16 -52.23 -19.53
N ALA A 9 -40.39 -51.31 -20.10
CA ALA A 9 -39.36 -50.51 -19.45
C ALA A 9 -39.98 -49.20 -18.90
N ILE A 10 -39.65 -48.79 -17.67
CA ILE A 10 -39.90 -47.43 -17.18
C ILE A 10 -38.71 -46.93 -16.34
N LEU A 11 -37.86 -46.17 -17.03
CA LEU A 11 -37.23 -44.89 -16.64
C LEU A 11 -36.63 -44.78 -15.22
N GLY A 12 -35.36 -45.16 -15.10
CA GLY A 12 -34.48 -44.65 -14.05
C GLY A 12 -34.14 -43.18 -14.30
N GLY A 13 -34.75 -42.27 -13.53
CA GLY A 13 -34.40 -40.86 -13.53
C GLY A 13 -33.09 -40.63 -12.80
N CYS A 14 -31.99 -40.44 -13.53
CA CYS A 14 -30.78 -39.86 -12.97
C CYS A 14 -31.04 -38.38 -12.68
N ALA A 15 -31.37 -38.05 -11.43
CA ALA A 15 -31.26 -36.69 -10.95
C ALA A 15 -29.76 -36.34 -10.88
N ILE A 16 -29.25 -35.73 -11.95
CA ILE A 16 -27.93 -35.10 -11.95
C ILE A 16 -28.04 -33.90 -11.02
N VAL A 17 -27.60 -34.08 -9.77
CA VAL A 17 -27.26 -32.96 -8.90
C VAL A 17 -26.02 -32.32 -9.50
N GLN A 18 -26.24 -31.25 -10.27
CA GLN A 18 -25.19 -30.43 -10.81
C GLN A 18 -24.61 -29.60 -9.67
N GLN A 19 -23.59 -30.15 -9.00
CA GLN A 19 -22.85 -29.44 -7.97
C GLN A 19 -22.15 -28.25 -8.63
N PRO A 20 -22.50 -26.99 -8.30
CA PRO A 20 -21.82 -25.85 -8.88
C PRO A 20 -20.34 -25.92 -8.49
N ALA A 21 -19.47 -25.88 -9.49
CA ALA A 21 -18.03 -25.89 -9.29
C ALA A 21 -17.63 -24.75 -8.33
N PRO A 22 -16.65 -24.96 -7.43
CA PRO A 22 -16.15 -23.90 -6.58
C PRO A 22 -15.55 -22.82 -7.48
N VAL A 23 -16.23 -21.67 -7.55
CA VAL A 23 -15.70 -20.46 -8.19
C VAL A 23 -14.43 -20.08 -7.46
N SER A 24 -13.29 -20.40 -8.07
CA SER A 24 -11.97 -19.98 -7.57
C SER A 24 -11.97 -18.46 -7.58
N ALA A 25 -11.74 -17.84 -6.42
CA ALA A 25 -11.70 -16.39 -6.30
C ALA A 25 -10.68 -15.82 -7.32
N PRO A 26 -11.00 -14.73 -8.03
CA PRO A 26 -10.08 -14.15 -9.01
C PRO A 26 -8.80 -13.70 -8.30
N VAL A 27 -7.66 -14.20 -8.76
CA VAL A 27 -6.34 -13.70 -8.35
C VAL A 27 -6.28 -12.22 -8.74
N PRO A 28 -5.96 -11.29 -7.83
CA PRO A 28 -5.88 -9.87 -8.17
C PRO A 28 -4.81 -9.64 -9.24
N VAL A 29 -5.24 -9.31 -10.47
CA VAL A 29 -4.31 -8.88 -11.51
C VAL A 29 -3.86 -7.45 -11.16
N PRO A 30 -2.55 -7.19 -10.99
CA PRO A 30 -2.08 -5.84 -10.69
C PRO A 30 -2.50 -4.89 -11.80
N SER A 31 -3.13 -3.76 -11.43
CA SER A 31 -3.52 -2.73 -12.39
C SER A 31 -2.29 -2.09 -13.01
N ILE A 32 -2.39 -1.59 -14.26
CA ILE A 32 -1.28 -0.87 -14.93
C ILE A 32 -0.75 0.28 -14.05
N GLY A 33 -1.64 0.97 -13.33
CA GLY A 33 -1.27 2.03 -12.38
C GLY A 33 -0.37 1.52 -11.24
N SER A 34 -0.69 0.37 -10.66
CA SER A 34 0.12 -0.25 -9.60
C SER A 34 1.52 -0.66 -10.08
N ALA A 35 1.64 -1.16 -11.32
CA ALA A 35 2.93 -1.52 -11.91
C ALA A 35 3.80 -0.28 -12.22
N ALA A 36 3.19 0.79 -12.72
CA ALA A 36 3.89 2.07 -12.96
C ALA A 36 4.38 2.69 -11.64
N VAL A 37 3.55 2.66 -10.59
CA VAL A 37 3.94 3.13 -9.24
C VAL A 37 5.09 2.31 -8.68
N ALA A 38 5.06 0.98 -8.81
CA ALA A 38 6.14 0.10 -8.37
C ALA A 38 7.48 0.47 -9.04
N SER A 39 7.49 0.64 -10.37
CA SER A 39 8.69 1.04 -11.11
C SER A 39 9.22 2.41 -10.70
N LEU A 40 8.34 3.38 -10.44
CA LEU A 40 8.73 4.70 -9.95
C LEU A 40 9.32 4.65 -8.55
N LEU A 41 8.77 3.81 -7.67
CA LEU A 41 9.28 3.61 -6.32
C LEU A 41 10.66 2.92 -6.34
N ASP A 42 10.86 1.92 -7.19
CA ASP A 42 12.17 1.26 -7.33
C ASP A 42 13.23 2.21 -7.88
N ARG A 43 12.88 3.04 -8.87
CA ARG A 43 13.76 4.12 -9.35
C ARG A 43 14.09 5.10 -8.21
N ALA A 44 13.10 5.54 -7.44
CA ALA A 44 13.33 6.45 -6.33
C ALA A 44 14.30 5.86 -5.28
N ARG A 45 14.14 4.59 -4.94
CA ARG A 45 15.05 3.88 -4.02
C ARG A 45 16.47 3.80 -4.56
N ALA A 46 16.63 3.45 -5.84
CA ALA A 46 17.94 3.42 -6.49
C ALA A 46 18.60 4.80 -6.52
N ASP A 47 17.82 5.86 -6.76
CA ASP A 47 18.30 7.25 -6.71
C ASP A 47 18.70 7.67 -5.29
N VAL A 48 17.97 7.27 -4.25
CA VAL A 48 18.37 7.51 -2.85
C VAL A 48 19.70 6.85 -2.53
N VAL A 49 19.88 5.57 -2.90
CA VAL A 49 21.14 4.84 -2.67
C VAL A 49 22.31 5.52 -3.39
N ALA A 50 22.06 6.04 -4.60
CA ALA A 50 23.07 6.74 -5.38
C ALA A 50 23.25 8.23 -5.00
N GLY A 51 22.59 8.72 -3.94
CA GLY A 51 22.67 10.11 -3.50
C GLY A 51 21.96 11.12 -4.41
N ARG A 52 21.23 10.67 -5.44
CA ARG A 52 20.49 11.51 -6.39
C ARG A 52 19.12 11.89 -5.83
N LEU A 53 19.10 12.57 -4.69
CA LEU A 53 17.89 12.84 -3.92
C LEU A 53 16.82 13.63 -4.69
N ALA A 54 17.22 14.56 -5.56
CA ALA A 54 16.28 15.31 -6.41
C ALA A 54 15.54 14.39 -7.41
N ASN A 55 16.24 13.41 -8.00
CA ASN A 55 15.64 12.44 -8.92
C ASN A 55 14.69 11.48 -8.18
N ALA A 56 15.05 11.10 -6.94
CA ALA A 56 14.19 10.30 -6.09
C ALA A 56 12.86 11.03 -5.78
N ALA A 57 12.95 12.31 -5.38
CA ALA A 57 11.77 13.14 -5.14
C ALA A 57 10.88 13.25 -6.37
N ALA A 58 11.45 13.54 -7.55
CA ALA A 58 10.71 13.64 -8.80
C ALA A 58 9.99 12.33 -9.19
N SER A 59 10.61 11.17 -8.94
CA SER A 59 10.00 9.86 -9.18
C SER A 59 8.82 9.61 -8.23
N LEU A 60 8.96 9.96 -6.95
CA LEU A 60 7.90 9.84 -5.94
C LEU A 60 6.73 10.78 -6.21
N GLU A 61 7.00 12.03 -6.62
CA GLU A 61 5.96 12.99 -7.01
C GLU A 61 5.20 12.51 -8.25
N ARG A 62 5.88 11.89 -9.20
CA ARG A 62 5.21 11.24 -10.34
C ARG A 62 4.35 10.05 -9.90
N ALA A 63 4.81 9.25 -8.95
CA ALA A 63 4.01 8.16 -8.38
C ALA A 63 2.77 8.70 -7.66
N LEU A 64 2.90 9.81 -6.92
CA LEU A 64 1.78 10.50 -6.26
C LEU A 64 0.78 11.12 -7.23
N ARG A 65 1.17 11.45 -8.46
CA ARG A 65 0.18 11.83 -9.51
C ARG A 65 -0.70 10.67 -9.95
N ILE A 66 -0.21 9.43 -9.82
CA ILE A 66 -0.97 8.20 -10.13
C ILE A 66 -1.81 7.79 -8.91
N GLU A 67 -1.20 7.79 -7.72
CA GLU A 67 -1.85 7.42 -6.46
C GLU A 67 -1.74 8.54 -5.40
N PRO A 68 -2.55 9.62 -5.51
CA PRO A 68 -2.41 10.82 -4.68
C PRO A 68 -2.71 10.62 -3.19
N ARG A 69 -3.40 9.54 -2.84
CA ARG A 69 -3.80 9.21 -1.47
C ARG A 69 -3.05 8.01 -0.90
N ASN A 70 -1.96 7.58 -1.54
CA ASN A 70 -1.14 6.47 -1.01
C ASN A 70 -0.23 6.99 0.12
N PRO A 71 -0.48 6.62 1.39
CA PRO A 71 0.28 7.15 2.51
C PRO A 71 1.75 6.67 2.50
N ARG A 72 2.06 5.50 1.91
CA ARG A 72 3.45 5.02 1.81
C ARG A 72 4.28 5.89 0.88
N LEU A 73 3.73 6.29 -0.26
CA LEU A 73 4.41 7.22 -1.18
C LEU A 73 4.69 8.58 -0.53
N TRP A 74 3.73 9.10 0.24
CA TRP A 74 3.94 10.31 1.04
C TRP A 74 5.05 10.11 2.08
N GLN A 75 5.09 8.98 2.80
CA GLN A 75 6.17 8.71 3.77
C GLN A 75 7.54 8.67 3.08
N GLU A 76 7.66 7.97 1.95
CA GLU A 76 8.93 7.87 1.22
C GLU A 76 9.41 9.26 0.77
N LEU A 77 8.50 10.10 0.28
CA LEU A 77 8.85 11.49 -0.06
C LEU A 77 9.32 12.27 1.17
N ALA A 78 8.69 12.07 2.34
CA ALA A 78 9.13 12.73 3.57
C ALA A 78 10.55 12.31 3.97
N ARG A 79 10.90 11.02 3.82
CA ARG A 79 12.26 10.51 4.05
C ARG A 79 13.27 11.14 3.11
N VAL A 80 12.92 11.30 1.83
CA VAL A 80 13.79 11.97 0.84
C VAL A 80 13.98 13.45 1.20
N ARG A 81 12.91 14.18 1.52
CA ARG A 81 12.97 15.59 1.92
C ARG A 81 13.81 15.80 3.17
N LEU A 82 13.72 14.88 4.14
CA LEU A 82 14.57 14.89 5.33
C LEU A 82 16.05 14.74 4.97
N LYS A 83 16.39 13.79 4.08
CA LYS A 83 17.77 13.60 3.58
C LYS A 83 18.29 14.79 2.77
N GLN A 84 17.41 15.54 2.12
CA GLN A 84 17.76 16.77 1.38
C GLN A 84 18.02 17.97 2.30
N GLY A 85 17.73 17.86 3.60
CA GLY A 85 17.77 19.00 4.53
C GLY A 85 16.52 19.89 4.45
N GLU A 86 15.50 19.49 3.70
CA GLU A 86 14.25 20.23 3.53
C GLU A 86 13.28 19.92 4.67
N TYR A 87 13.70 20.19 5.90
CA TYR A 87 13.05 19.71 7.11
C TYR A 87 11.58 20.17 7.25
N ALA A 88 11.28 21.42 6.92
CA ALA A 88 9.90 21.92 6.96
C ALA A 88 8.96 21.19 5.97
N GLN A 89 9.49 20.83 4.80
CA GLN A 89 8.76 20.02 3.83
C GLN A 89 8.61 18.58 4.32
N ALA A 90 9.68 17.98 4.86
CA ALA A 90 9.65 16.62 5.41
C ALA A 90 8.56 16.45 6.47
N GLU A 91 8.44 17.40 7.40
CA GLU A 91 7.37 17.44 8.40
C GLU A 91 5.98 17.47 7.74
N SER A 92 5.77 18.42 6.83
CA SER A 92 4.46 18.61 6.17
C SER A 92 4.04 17.39 5.34
N VAL A 93 5.00 16.77 4.65
CA VAL A 93 4.80 15.58 3.81
C VAL A 93 4.52 14.34 4.68
N ALA A 94 5.22 14.16 5.81
CA ALA A 94 4.94 13.10 6.77
C ALA A 94 3.57 13.26 7.44
N ALA A 95 3.17 14.49 7.79
CA ALA A 95 1.84 14.79 8.31
C ALA A 95 0.74 14.46 7.30
N ARG A 96 0.97 14.74 6.01
CA ARG A 96 0.06 14.31 4.93
C ARG A 96 -0.01 12.79 4.79
N SER A 97 1.09 12.08 4.96
CA SER A 97 1.04 10.60 5.03
C SER A 97 0.10 10.13 6.14
N ASN A 98 0.18 10.74 7.33
CA ASN A 98 -0.71 10.42 8.45
C ASN A 98 -2.19 10.63 8.16
N SER A 99 -2.57 11.67 7.39
CA SER A 99 -3.98 11.89 7.04
C SER A 99 -4.56 10.79 6.14
N TRP A 100 -3.71 10.06 5.41
CA TRP A 100 -4.13 8.97 4.53
C TRP A 100 -3.83 7.57 5.08
N ALA A 101 -3.10 7.47 6.21
CA ALA A 101 -2.67 6.20 6.78
C ALA A 101 -3.81 5.34 7.36
N GLY A 102 -4.99 5.92 7.57
CA GLY A 102 -6.15 5.22 8.14
C GLY A 102 -5.79 4.53 9.45
N GLY A 103 -6.09 3.25 9.55
CA GLY A 103 -5.77 2.41 10.72
C GLY A 103 -4.34 1.86 10.81
N ASP A 104 -3.42 2.22 9.89
CA ASP A 104 -2.02 1.74 9.94
C ASP A 104 -1.23 2.48 11.03
N ASN A 105 -1.43 2.04 12.28
CA ASN A 105 -0.79 2.61 13.47
C ASN A 105 0.74 2.63 13.36
N ARG A 106 1.32 1.56 12.78
CA ARG A 106 2.77 1.45 12.57
C ARG A 106 3.28 2.53 11.61
N LEU A 107 2.62 2.70 10.47
CA LEU A 107 2.98 3.75 9.50
C LEU A 107 2.88 5.14 10.13
N ARG A 108 1.81 5.39 10.92
CA ARG A 108 1.65 6.66 11.60
C ARG A 108 2.74 6.91 12.64
N ALA A 109 3.10 5.91 13.43
CA ALA A 109 4.21 6.00 14.38
C ALA A 109 5.54 6.31 13.67
N GLU A 110 5.81 5.68 12.53
CA GLU A 110 7.01 5.97 11.73
C GLU A 110 7.00 7.41 11.18
N ASN A 111 5.87 7.90 10.69
CA ASN A 111 5.74 9.29 10.23
C ASN A 111 5.93 10.30 11.36
N TRP A 112 5.41 10.01 12.57
CA TRP A 112 5.65 10.86 13.73
C TRP A 112 7.13 10.91 14.13
N ARG A 113 7.87 9.82 13.96
CA ARG A 113 9.34 9.83 14.11
C ARG A 113 10.03 10.67 13.03
N LEU A 114 9.51 10.71 11.79
CA LEU A 114 10.04 11.59 10.74
C LEU A 114 9.77 13.07 11.06
N ILE A 115 8.58 13.39 11.58
CA ILE A 115 8.23 14.73 12.06
C ILE A 115 9.16 15.14 13.20
N ALA A 116 9.44 14.24 14.15
CA ALA A 116 10.36 14.52 15.25
C ALA A 116 11.77 14.86 14.74
N GLN A 117 12.33 14.04 13.84
CA GLN A 117 13.64 14.30 13.23
C GLN A 117 13.68 15.64 12.48
N ALA A 118 12.63 15.96 11.73
CA ALA A 118 12.53 17.23 11.01
C ALA A 118 12.49 18.45 11.96
N ARG A 119 11.76 18.35 13.07
CA ARG A 119 11.68 19.40 14.10
C ARG A 119 12.99 19.57 14.85
N GLU A 120 13.61 18.48 15.23
CA GLU A 120 14.92 18.47 15.89
C GLU A 120 15.99 19.15 15.02
N ALA A 121 16.05 18.79 13.73
CA ALA A 121 16.96 19.40 12.77
C ALA A 121 16.73 20.91 12.55
N ARG A 122 15.55 21.43 12.93
CA ARG A 122 15.20 22.85 12.90
C ARG A 122 15.39 23.55 14.26
N GLY A 123 15.85 22.84 15.28
CA GLY A 123 16.02 23.36 16.64
C GLY A 123 14.75 23.34 17.50
N ASP A 124 13.64 22.75 17.03
CA ASP A 124 12.41 22.59 17.79
C ASP A 124 12.45 21.30 18.64
N ALA A 125 13.27 21.32 19.69
CA ALA A 125 13.43 20.18 20.59
C ALA A 125 12.15 19.85 21.39
N ALA A 126 11.30 20.85 21.67
CA ALA A 126 10.03 20.64 22.35
C ALA A 126 9.04 19.91 21.43
N GLY A 127 8.88 20.38 20.19
CA GLY A 127 8.00 19.77 19.21
C GLY A 127 8.49 18.40 18.73
N ALA A 128 9.81 18.15 18.73
CA ALA A 128 10.38 16.84 18.46
C ALA A 128 9.99 15.81 19.54
N ARG A 129 10.13 16.16 20.83
CA ARG A 129 9.71 15.30 21.95
C ARG A 129 8.21 14.98 21.90
N ALA A 130 7.37 15.99 21.70
CA ALA A 130 5.92 15.78 21.57
C ALA A 130 5.56 14.85 20.39
N ALA A 131 6.29 14.94 19.28
CA ALA A 131 6.10 14.04 18.14
C ALA A 131 6.52 12.58 18.46
N LEU A 132 7.61 12.38 19.20
CA LEU A 132 8.02 11.04 19.66
C LEU A 132 7.02 10.41 20.62
N GLU A 133 6.53 11.16 21.62
CA GLU A 133 5.47 10.70 22.52
C GLU A 133 4.20 10.29 21.75
N THR A 134 3.89 11.03 20.68
CA THR A 134 2.76 10.71 19.80
C THR A 134 3.02 9.44 18.97
N ALA A 135 4.27 9.17 18.57
CA ALA A 135 4.65 7.93 17.91
C ALA A 135 4.55 6.71 18.84
N GLU A 136 4.91 6.87 20.11
CA GLU A 136 4.86 5.81 21.12
C GLU A 136 3.43 5.41 21.47
N ARG A 137 2.51 6.37 21.55
CA ARG A 137 1.07 6.14 21.73
C ARG A 137 0.42 5.35 20.60
N GLN A 138 1.09 5.20 19.46
CA GLN A 138 0.60 4.52 18.26
C GLN A 138 1.30 3.19 17.98
N ARG A 139 2.03 2.64 18.96
CA ARG A 139 2.59 1.29 18.86
C ARG A 139 1.53 0.20 19.00
#